data_AF-C4ZH97-F1
#
_entry.id   AF-C4ZH97-F1
#
_cell.length_a   1.000
_cell.length_b   1.000
_cell.length_c   1.000
_cell.angle_alpha   90.00
_cell.angle_beta   90.00
_cell.angle_gamma   90.00
#
_symmetry.space_group_name_H-M   'P 1'
#
loop_
_entity.id
_entity.type
_entity.pdbx_description
1 polymer ?
#
loop_
_entity_poly.entity_id
_entity_poly.type
_entity_poly.pdbx_seq_one_letter_code
_entity_poly.pdbx_strand_id
1 'polypeptide(L)' 'MLFHLLYMILTNVNDYLEEMAKTIYDYWFVQFDFPNENGEPYKSSGGEMMYSPKLDMEIPAF' A
#
# COMPACT_ATOMS: atom_id res chain seq x y z
N MET A 1 -29.82 -9.07 19.97
CA MET A 1 -29.60 -7.67 19.53
C MET A 1 -28.18 -7.19 19.83
N LEU A 2 -27.72 -7.15 21.10
CA LEU A 2 -26.35 -6.72 21.46
C LEU A 2 -25.22 -7.56 20.83
N PHE A 3 -25.33 -8.90 20.86
CA PHE A 3 -24.33 -9.78 20.22
C PHE A 3 -24.21 -9.57 18.70
N HIS A 4 -25.34 -9.31 18.04
CA HIS A 4 -25.36 -9.03 16.60
C HIS A 4 -24.67 -7.69 16.28
N LEU A 5 -24.93 -6.66 17.10
CA LEU A 5 -24.27 -5.35 16.97
C LEU A 5 -22.76 -5.46 17.19
N LEU A 6 -22.31 -6.20 18.22
CA LEU A 6 -20.88 -6.42 18.46
C LEU A 6 -20.20 -7.15 17.30
N TYR A 7 -20.84 -8.21 16.78
CA TYR A 7 -20.31 -8.96 15.65
C TYR A 7 -20.19 -8.06 14.40
N MET A 8 -21.21 -7.25 14.11
CA MET A 8 -21.19 -6.31 12.99
C MET A 8 -20.09 -5.25 13.12
N ILE A 9 -19.82 -4.74 14.33
CA ILE A 9 -18.72 -3.81 14.56
C ILE A 9 -17.37 -4.49 14.30
N LEU A 10 -17.19 -5.71 14.81
CA LEU A 10 -15.94 -6.46 14.62
C LEU A 10 -15.68 -6.76 13.14
N THR A 11 -16.70 -7.16 12.37
CA THR A 11 -16.55 -7.40 10.93
C THR A 11 -16.16 -6.11 10.20
N ASN A 12 -16.84 -4.99 10.49
CA ASN A 12 -16.53 -3.71 9.84
C ASN A 12 -15.10 -3.23 10.13
N VAL A 13 -14.61 -3.42 11.37
CA VAL A 13 -13.23 -3.08 11.73
C VAL A 13 -12.25 -3.97 10.99
N ASN A 14 -12.51 -5.27 10.88
CA ASN A 14 -11.65 -6.18 10.13
C ASN A 14 -11.60 -5.84 8.64
N ASP A 15 -12.74 -5.59 8.02
CA ASP A 15 -12.82 -5.22 6.60
C ASP A 15 -12.04 -3.92 6.33
N TYR A 16 -12.18 -2.93 7.21
CA TYR A 16 -11.43 -1.68 7.12
C TYR A 16 -9.91 -1.89 7.30
N LEU A 17 -9.50 -2.71 8.26
CA LEU A 17 -8.09 -3.03 8.45
C LEU A 17 -7.51 -3.79 7.25
N GLU A 18 -8.28 -4.69 6.65
CA GLU A 18 -7.90 -5.40 5.43
C GLU A 18 -7.75 -4.42 4.24
N GLU A 19 -8.68 -3.47 4.09
CA GLU A 19 -8.60 -2.44 3.05
C GLU A 19 -7.38 -1.54 3.21
N MET A 20 -7.09 -1.11 4.45
CA MET A 20 -5.89 -0.34 4.76
C MET A 20 -4.62 -1.12 4.42
N ALA A 21 -4.56 -2.41 4.79
CA ALA A 21 -3.41 -3.26 4.50
C ALA A 21 -3.18 -3.44 2.99
N LYS A 22 -4.26 -3.66 2.23
CA LYS A 22 -4.19 -3.72 0.75
C LYS A 22 -3.70 -2.42 0.16
N THR A 23 -4.22 -1.28 0.63
CA THR A 23 -3.82 0.04 0.16
C THR A 23 -2.34 0.29 0.39
N ILE A 24 -1.82 -0.02 1.59
CA ILE A 24 -0.39 0.11 1.91
C ILE A 24 0.42 -0.83 1.01
N TYR A 25 -0.01 -2.09 0.85
CA TYR A 25 0.72 -3.04 0.02
C TYR A 25 0.82 -2.58 -1.43
N ASP A 26 -0.30 -2.14 -2.01
CA ASP A 26 -0.34 -1.66 -3.39
C ASP A 26 0.55 -0.42 -3.57
N TYR A 27 0.48 0.52 -2.64
CA TYR A 27 1.28 1.74 -2.69
C TYR A 27 2.80 1.45 -2.60
N TRP A 28 3.20 0.62 -1.64
CA TRP A 28 4.60 0.35 -1.34
C TRP A 28 5.26 -0.66 -2.28
N PHE A 29 4.53 -1.70 -2.70
CA PHE A 29 5.14 -2.87 -3.37
C PHE A 29 4.68 -3.08 -4.81
N VAL A 30 3.62 -2.40 -5.26
CA VAL A 30 3.14 -2.48 -6.64
C VAL A 30 3.39 -1.17 -7.38
N GLN A 31 2.99 -0.05 -6.78
CA GLN A 31 3.09 1.27 -7.40
C GLN A 31 4.44 1.93 -7.14
N PHE A 32 5.15 1.54 -6.08
CA PHE A 32 6.41 2.13 -5.60
C PHE A 32 6.30 3.63 -5.28
N ASP A 33 5.14 4.05 -4.77
CA ASP A 33 4.84 5.46 -4.55
C ASP A 33 5.04 5.91 -3.10
N PHE A 34 5.76 5.14 -2.28
CA PHE A 34 6.06 5.47 -0.88
C PHE A 34 6.62 6.90 -0.69
N PRO A 35 6.44 7.55 0.48
CA PRO A 35 6.92 8.92 0.67
C PRO A 35 8.45 9.04 0.53
N ASN A 36 8.91 10.00 -0.26
CA ASN A 36 10.33 10.38 -0.36
C ASN A 36 10.77 11.26 0.83
N GLU A 37 11.98 11.81 0.78
CA GLU A 37 12.55 12.67 1.84
C GLU A 37 11.69 13.90 2.17
N ASN A 38 10.92 14.41 1.20
CA ASN A 38 10.02 15.56 1.36
C ASN A 38 8.58 15.14 1.72
N GLY A 39 8.32 13.84 1.87
CA GLY A 39 6.98 13.30 2.12
C GLY A 39 6.09 13.21 0.87
N GLU A 40 6.65 13.40 -0.32
CA GLU A 40 5.90 13.31 -1.59
C GLU A 40 5.96 11.88 -2.16
N PRO A 41 5.01 11.45 -3.00
CA PRO A 41 5.01 10.11 -3.57
C PRO A 41 6.26 9.85 -4.43
N TYR A 42 7.05 8.82 -4.11
CA TYR A 42 8.38 8.62 -4.70
C TYR A 42 8.35 8.54 -6.23
N LYS A 43 7.60 7.59 -6.80
CA LYS A 43 7.58 7.36 -8.25
C LYS A 43 6.91 8.51 -8.98
N SER A 44 5.77 8.99 -8.49
CA SER A 44 5.01 10.08 -9.12
C SER A 44 5.73 11.43 -9.05
N SER A 45 6.60 11.65 -8.06
CA SER A 45 7.51 12.81 -7.98
C SER A 45 8.82 12.63 -8.77
N GLY A 46 8.93 11.61 -9.63
CA GLY A 46 10.10 11.42 -10.49
C GLY A 46 11.27 10.70 -9.82
N GLY A 47 11.01 9.87 -8.81
CA GLY A 47 12.00 9.01 -8.18
C GLY A 47 12.71 8.11 -9.21
N GLU A 48 13.99 7.85 -8.95
CA GLU A 48 14.82 7.07 -9.87
C GLU A 48 14.37 5.60 -9.90
N MET A 49 14.18 5.07 -11.11
CA MET A 49 13.74 3.70 -11.33
C MET A 49 14.76 2.97 -12.19
N MET A 50 14.99 1.69 -11.92
CA MET A 50 15.86 0.82 -12.69
C MET A 50 15.13 -0.47 -13.10
N TYR A 51 15.40 -0.98 -14.30
CA TYR A 51 14.84 -2.24 -14.75
C TYR A 51 15.50 -3.42 -14.04
N SER A 52 14.69 -4.34 -13.49
CA SER A 52 15.13 -5.58 -12.86
C SER A 52 14.88 -6.77 -13.79
N PRO A 53 15.93 -7.38 -14.38
CA PRO A 53 15.76 -8.56 -15.25
C PRO A 53 15.18 -9.78 -14.52
N LYS A 54 15.35 -9.85 -13.19
CA LYS A 54 14.86 -10.95 -12.37
C LYS A 54 13.35 -10.88 -12.14
N LEU A 55 12.80 -9.67 -12.06
CA LEU A 55 11.37 -9.44 -11.81
C LEU A 55 10.61 -9.05 -13.08
N ASP A 56 11.33 -8.80 -14.17
CA ASP A 56 10.80 -8.30 -15.45
C ASP A 56 9.95 -7.03 -15.28
N MET A 57 10.44 -6.10 -14.44
CA MET A 57 9.76 -4.84 -14.16
C MET A 57 10.73 -3.75 -13.69
N GLU A 58 10.29 -2.50 -13.74
CA GLU A 58 10.99 -1.37 -13.12
C GLU A 58 10.80 -1.39 -11.59
N ILE A 59 11.89 -1.17 -10.87
CA ILE A 59 11.93 -1.07 -9.40
C ILE A 59 12.66 0.22 -9.00
N PRO A 60 12.47 0.75 -7.78
CA PRO A 60 13.23 1.90 -7.30
C PRO A 60 14.73 1.64 -7.37
N ALA A 61 15.49 2.62 -7.85
CA ALA A 61 16.94 2.61 -7.79
C ALA A 61 17.35 3.01 -6.36
N PHE A 62 17.67 1.99 -5.55
CA PHE A 62 18.23 2.15 -4.20
C PHE A 62 19.76 2.17 -4.24
#